data_AF-A0A7V2LXG2-F1
#
_entry.id   AF-A0A7V2LXG2-F1
#
_cell.length_a   1.000
_cell.length_b   1.000
_cell.length_c   1.000
_cell.angle_alpha   90.00
_cell.angle_beta   90.00
_cell.angle_gamma   90.00
#
_symmetry.space_group_name_H-M   'P 1'
#
loop_
_entity.id
_entity.type
_entity.pdbx_description
1 polymer ?
#
loop_
_entity_poly.entity_id
_entity_poly.type
_entity_poly.pdbx_seq_one_letter_code
_entity_poly.pdbx_strand_id
1 'polypeptide(L)'
;MTQKDPFREAREKIRRQQEARKNQESTRQHDAAVKAQKELMDRRLAAARAKAAQRAKEEQIAQEKATLPVEYTVQPGDSLSAIALKFYGNAAYWEVIYQANRKRIGNNPSLIQVGQVLTIPKLD
;
A
#
# COMPACT_ATOMS: atom_id res chain seq x y z
N MET A 1 -64.53 44.72 -1.76
CA MET A 1 -63.17 44.59 -2.32
C MET A 1 -62.21 44.41 -1.17
N THR A 2 -61.74 43.20 -0.91
CA THR A 2 -60.85 42.93 0.24
C THR A 2 -59.42 43.26 -0.17
N GLN A 3 -58.89 44.36 0.38
CA GLN A 3 -57.50 44.77 0.17
C GLN A 3 -56.61 43.74 0.88
N LYS A 4 -55.82 42.99 0.11
CA LYS A 4 -54.89 41.98 0.65
C LYS A 4 -53.88 42.68 1.55
N ASP A 5 -53.74 42.20 2.78
CA ASP A 5 -52.77 42.69 3.75
C ASP A 5 -51.33 42.39 3.25
N PRO A 6 -50.54 43.43 2.91
CA PRO A 6 -49.21 43.25 2.32
C PRO A 6 -48.21 42.57 3.27
N PHE A 7 -48.43 42.62 4.59
CA PHE A 7 -47.54 41.96 5.55
C PHE A 7 -47.74 40.45 5.61
N ARG A 8 -48.95 39.96 5.29
CA ARG A 8 -49.25 38.52 5.22
C ARG A 8 -48.54 37.85 4.05
N GLU A 9 -48.54 38.48 2.88
CA GLU A 9 -47.85 37.95 1.69
C GLU A 9 -46.32 37.97 1.87
N ALA A 10 -45.77 38.99 2.55
CA ALA A 10 -44.35 39.06 2.87
C ALA A 10 -43.91 37.91 3.81
N ARG A 11 -44.70 37.61 4.86
CA ARG A 11 -44.43 36.50 5.80
C ARG A 11 -44.47 35.14 5.11
N GLU A 12 -45.42 34.91 4.21
CA GLU A 12 -45.48 33.66 3.44
C GLU A 12 -44.31 33.50 2.47
N LYS A 13 -43.87 34.58 1.80
CA LYS A 13 -42.69 34.56 0.93
C LYS A 13 -41.42 34.21 1.69
N ILE A 14 -41.22 34.82 2.86
CA ILE A 14 -40.06 34.52 3.73
C ILE A 14 -40.10 33.05 4.16
N ARG A 15 -41.26 32.51 4.55
CA ARG A 15 -41.39 31.10 4.95
C ARG A 15 -41.05 30.15 3.79
N ARG A 16 -41.61 30.37 2.60
CA ARG A 16 -41.32 29.56 1.40
C ARG A 16 -39.86 29.64 0.98
N GLN A 17 -39.25 30.82 1.09
CA GLN A 17 -37.83 31.01 0.79
C GLN A 17 -36.94 30.28 1.81
N GLN A 18 -37.30 30.30 3.10
CA GLN A 18 -36.60 29.53 4.14
C GLN A 18 -36.76 28.02 3.93
N GLU A 19 -37.96 27.54 3.61
CA GLU A 19 -38.23 26.12 3.29
C GLU A 19 -37.44 25.67 2.05
N ALA A 20 -37.42 26.47 0.97
CA ALA A 20 -36.65 26.16 -0.24
C ALA A 20 -35.13 26.10 0.03
N ARG A 21 -34.61 27.02 0.85
CA ARG A 21 -33.21 26.98 1.29
C ARG A 21 -32.90 25.73 2.10
N LYS A 22 -33.76 25.38 3.07
CA LYS A 22 -33.60 24.15 3.87
C LYS A 22 -33.62 22.90 3.01
N ASN A 23 -34.54 22.81 2.03
CA ASN A 23 -34.61 21.67 1.11
C ASN A 23 -33.37 21.61 0.21
N GLN A 24 -32.93 22.76 -0.33
CA GLN A 24 -31.72 22.83 -1.15
C GLN A 24 -30.46 22.44 -0.35
N GLU A 25 -30.37 22.87 0.90
CA GLU A 25 -29.29 22.50 1.81
C GLU A 25 -29.33 21.02 2.15
N SER A 26 -30.50 20.45 2.43
CA SER A 26 -30.67 19.01 2.67
C SER A 26 -30.24 18.16 1.47
N THR A 27 -30.59 18.55 0.24
CA THR A 27 -30.14 17.86 -0.98
C THR A 27 -28.61 17.96 -1.13
N ARG A 28 -28.03 19.16 -0.96
CA ARG A 28 -26.57 19.33 -1.03
C ARG A 28 -25.84 18.50 0.02
N GLN A 29 -26.39 18.41 1.24
CA GLN A 29 -25.85 17.59 2.31
C GLN A 29 -25.94 16.10 1.97
N HIS A 30 -27.05 15.63 1.39
CA HIS A 30 -27.19 14.25 0.93
C HIS A 30 -26.16 13.91 -0.15
N ASP A 31 -26.03 14.74 -1.18
CA ASP A 31 -25.07 14.52 -2.27
C ASP A 31 -23.62 14.54 -1.75
N ALA A 32 -23.31 15.47 -0.84
CA ALA A 32 -22.01 15.52 -0.18
C ALA A 32 -21.75 14.26 0.68
N ALA A 33 -22.77 13.75 1.39
CA ALA A 33 -22.65 12.54 2.18
C ALA A 33 -22.41 11.30 1.30
N VAL A 34 -23.16 11.16 0.20
CA VAL A 34 -22.97 10.07 -0.77
C VAL A 34 -21.58 10.12 -1.39
N LYS A 35 -21.11 11.33 -1.77
CA LYS A 35 -19.75 11.52 -2.28
C LYS A 35 -18.69 11.13 -1.23
N ALA A 36 -18.85 11.57 0.02
CA ALA A 36 -17.93 11.23 1.10
C ALA A 36 -17.91 9.72 1.40
N GLN A 37 -19.07 9.06 1.36
CA GLN A 37 -19.16 7.61 1.51
C GLN A 37 -18.46 6.87 0.38
N LYS A 38 -18.62 7.32 -0.87
CA LYS A 38 -17.92 6.75 -2.02
C LYS A 38 -16.41 6.90 -1.89
N GLU A 39 -15.92 8.09 -1.55
CA GLU A 39 -14.50 8.33 -1.33
C GLU A 39 -13.93 7.48 -0.19
N LEU A 40 -14.68 7.29 0.90
CA LEU A 40 -14.28 6.40 1.99
C LEU A 40 -14.19 4.94 1.53
N MET A 41 -15.14 4.48 0.72
CA MET A 41 -15.13 3.12 0.17
C MET A 41 -13.95 2.90 -0.78
N ASP A 42 -13.67 3.87 -1.67
CA ASP A 42 -12.54 3.81 -2.60
C ASP A 42 -11.20 3.76 -1.84
N ARG A 43 -11.04 4.57 -0.79
CA ARG A 43 -9.85 4.54 0.08
C ARG A 43 -9.69 3.20 0.79
N ARG A 44 -10.79 2.63 1.29
CA ARG A 44 -10.79 1.29 1.91
C ARG A 44 -10.40 0.21 0.91
N LEU A 45 -10.92 0.27 -0.31
CA LEU A 45 -10.57 -0.67 -1.38
C LEU A 45 -9.08 -0.55 -1.75
N ALA A 46 -8.55 0.67 -1.86
CA ALA A 46 -7.13 0.90 -2.11
C ALA A 46 -6.25 0.32 -0.99
N ALA A 47 -6.62 0.57 0.28
CA ALA A 47 -5.91 0.01 1.43
C ALA A 47 -5.97 -1.53 1.47
N ALA A 48 -7.12 -2.13 1.14
CA ALA A 48 -7.28 -3.58 1.07
C ALA A 48 -6.37 -4.20 0.00
N ARG A 49 -6.29 -3.58 -1.19
CA ARG A 49 -5.38 -4.02 -2.27
C ARG A 49 -3.92 -3.92 -1.87
N ALA A 50 -3.51 -2.82 -1.24
CA ALA A 50 -2.15 -2.65 -0.73
C ALA A 50 -1.79 -3.74 0.30
N LYS A 51 -2.71 -4.04 1.22
CA LYS A 51 -2.53 -5.11 2.22
C LYS A 51 -2.46 -6.50 1.57
N ALA A 52 -3.27 -6.77 0.55
CA ALA A 52 -3.23 -8.03 -0.20
C ALA A 52 -1.89 -8.19 -0.95
N ALA A 53 -1.41 -7.14 -1.60
CA ALA A 53 -0.10 -7.15 -2.28
C ALA A 53 1.05 -7.40 -1.30
N GLN A 54 1.00 -6.78 -0.11
CA GLN A 54 2.00 -7.01 0.93
C GLN A 54 2.01 -8.46 1.41
N ARG A 55 0.83 -9.05 1.66
CA ARG A 55 0.73 -10.47 2.05
C ARG A 55 1.24 -11.42 0.97
N ALA A 56 0.91 -11.17 -0.30
CA ALA A 56 1.43 -11.97 -1.40
C ALA A 56 2.97 -11.91 -1.47
N LYS A 57 3.56 -10.75 -1.21
CA LYS A 57 5.02 -10.60 -1.12
C LYS A 57 5.61 -11.37 0.07
N GLU A 58 4.97 -11.30 1.23
CA GLU A 58 5.39 -12.05 2.43
C GLU A 58 5.28 -13.57 2.21
N GLU A 59 4.21 -14.04 1.59
CA GLU A 59 4.01 -15.45 1.22
C GLU A 59 5.07 -15.94 0.22
N GLN A 60 5.40 -15.13 -0.78
CA GLN A 60 6.46 -15.46 -1.73
C GLN A 60 7.82 -15.57 -1.03
N ILE A 61 8.17 -14.63 -0.15
CA ILE A 61 9.40 -14.71 0.64
C ILE A 61 9.40 -15.95 1.54
N ALA A 62 8.26 -16.29 2.16
CA ALA A 62 8.15 -17.48 3.01
C ALA A 62 8.33 -18.79 2.20
N GLN A 63 7.77 -18.86 0.99
CA GLN A 63 7.97 -19.99 0.07
C GLN A 63 9.44 -20.10 -0.36
N GLU A 64 10.07 -18.99 -0.74
CA GLU A 64 11.50 -18.97 -1.11
C GLU A 64 12.39 -19.43 0.06
N LYS A 65 12.10 -18.99 1.30
CA LYS A 65 12.79 -19.50 2.51
C LYS A 65 12.64 -21.00 2.73
N ALA A 66 11.45 -21.55 2.45
CA ALA A 66 11.18 -22.97 2.64
C ALA A 66 12.00 -23.87 1.69
N THR A 67 12.51 -23.30 0.59
CA THR A 67 13.33 -24.00 -0.41
C THR A 67 14.84 -23.92 -0.17
N LEU A 68 15.28 -23.28 0.91
CA LEU A 68 16.70 -23.18 1.24
C LEU A 68 17.24 -24.49 1.86
N PRO A 69 18.50 -24.89 1.56
CA PRO A 69 19.50 -24.14 0.80
C PRO A 69 19.32 -24.22 -0.73
N VAL A 70 19.71 -23.16 -1.44
CA VAL A 70 19.64 -23.08 -2.92
C VAL A 70 20.91 -22.45 -3.50
N GLU A 71 21.28 -22.81 -4.73
CA GLU A 71 22.33 -22.10 -5.49
C GLU A 71 21.72 -20.94 -6.27
N TYR A 72 22.31 -19.75 -6.14
CA TYR A 72 21.86 -18.52 -6.80
C TYR A 72 22.95 -17.95 -7.70
N THR A 73 22.61 -17.62 -8.94
CA THR A 73 23.52 -16.93 -9.86
C THR A 73 23.33 -15.43 -9.72
N VAL A 74 24.40 -14.72 -9.34
CA VAL A 74 24.42 -13.26 -9.13
C VAL A 74 24.04 -12.54 -10.43
N GLN A 75 23.09 -11.61 -10.33
CA GLN A 75 22.60 -10.81 -11.45
C GLN A 75 23.23 -9.41 -11.47
N PRO A 76 23.20 -8.68 -12.61
CA PRO A 76 23.65 -7.30 -12.66
C PRO A 76 22.94 -6.42 -11.62
N GLY A 77 23.73 -5.71 -10.80
CA GLY A 77 23.21 -4.83 -9.74
C GLY A 77 22.94 -5.53 -8.40
N ASP A 78 23.15 -6.84 -8.29
CA ASP A 78 23.05 -7.54 -7.01
C ASP A 78 24.19 -7.13 -6.05
N SER A 79 23.85 -7.12 -4.77
CA SER A 79 24.78 -7.08 -3.64
C SER A 79 24.43 -8.21 -2.67
N LEU A 80 25.36 -8.61 -1.79
CA LEU A 80 25.05 -9.63 -0.78
C LEU A 80 23.86 -9.23 0.10
N SER A 81 23.70 -7.94 0.42
CA SER A 81 22.56 -7.43 1.17
C SER A 81 21.26 -7.45 0.38
N ALA A 82 21.29 -7.17 -0.93
CA ALA A 82 20.12 -7.29 -1.79
C ALA A 82 19.68 -8.76 -1.94
N ILE A 83 20.64 -9.68 -2.11
CA ILE A 83 20.39 -11.12 -2.16
C ILE A 83 19.83 -11.61 -0.81
N ALA A 84 20.41 -11.20 0.32
CA ALA A 84 19.88 -11.51 1.64
C ALA A 84 18.46 -10.95 1.84
N LEU A 85 18.18 -9.74 1.37
CA LEU A 85 16.84 -9.17 1.42
C LEU A 85 15.84 -10.00 0.59
N LYS A 86 16.25 -10.50 -0.57
CA LYS A 86 15.42 -11.35 -1.43
C LYS A 86 15.08 -12.68 -0.76
N PHE A 87 16.09 -13.44 -0.34
CA PHE A 87 15.89 -14.80 0.19
C PHE A 87 15.49 -14.84 1.66
N TYR A 88 15.94 -13.88 2.47
CA TYR A 88 15.67 -13.86 3.91
C TYR A 88 14.66 -12.79 4.34
N GLY A 89 14.26 -11.89 3.46
CA GLY A 89 13.44 -10.72 3.83
C GLY A 89 14.18 -9.71 4.71
N ASN A 90 15.48 -9.91 4.96
CA ASN A 90 16.28 -9.03 5.80
C ASN A 90 17.72 -8.96 5.27
N ALA A 91 18.13 -7.76 4.87
CA ALA A 91 19.44 -7.45 4.35
C ALA A 91 20.59 -7.74 5.34
N ALA A 92 20.32 -7.77 6.65
CA ALA A 92 21.32 -8.02 7.69
C ALA A 92 21.93 -9.43 7.63
N TYR A 93 21.25 -10.39 6.99
CA TYR A 93 21.77 -11.77 6.84
C TYR A 93 22.79 -11.93 5.71
N TRP A 94 23.28 -10.84 5.13
CA TRP A 94 24.33 -10.87 4.10
C TRP A 94 25.61 -11.60 4.58
N GLU A 95 25.91 -11.52 5.88
CA GLU A 95 27.08 -12.18 6.49
C GLU A 95 26.96 -13.70 6.42
N VAL A 96 25.76 -14.25 6.57
CA VAL A 96 25.51 -15.69 6.49
C VAL A 96 25.83 -16.21 5.08
N ILE A 97 25.38 -15.47 4.06
CA ILE A 97 25.69 -15.78 2.65
C ILE A 97 27.20 -15.69 2.41
N TYR A 98 27.85 -14.62 2.90
CA TYR A 98 29.29 -14.45 2.76
C TYR A 98 30.06 -15.61 3.41
N GLN A 99 29.71 -16.00 4.64
CA GLN A 99 30.39 -17.07 5.36
C GLN A 99 30.27 -18.41 4.62
N ALA A 100 29.07 -18.75 4.12
CA ALA A 100 28.85 -19.96 3.32
C ALA A 100 29.66 -19.95 2.01
N ASN A 101 29.91 -18.77 1.43
CA ASN A 101 30.59 -18.60 0.15
C ASN A 101 32.01 -18.04 0.27
N ARG A 102 32.60 -17.96 1.46
CA ARG A 102 33.87 -17.25 1.69
C ARG A 102 35.01 -17.77 0.82
N LYS A 103 35.03 -19.08 0.56
CA LYS A 103 36.00 -19.72 -0.34
C LYS A 103 35.85 -19.28 -1.81
N ARG A 104 34.64 -18.91 -2.23
CA ARG A 104 34.32 -18.47 -3.61
C ARG A 104 34.46 -16.96 -3.77
N ILE A 105 34.09 -16.18 -2.75
CA ILE A 105 34.11 -14.69 -2.79
C ILE A 105 35.50 -14.14 -2.42
N GLY A 106 36.27 -14.86 -1.61
CA GLY A 106 37.56 -14.38 -1.11
C GLY A 106 37.40 -13.42 0.07
N ASN A 107 38.39 -12.56 0.29
CA ASN A 107 38.48 -11.75 1.52
C ASN A 107 37.58 -10.51 1.52
N ASN A 108 37.07 -10.09 0.35
CA ASN A 108 36.25 -8.90 0.23
C ASN A 108 34.79 -9.29 -0.12
N PRO A 109 33.85 -9.18 0.84
CA PRO A 109 32.44 -9.54 0.63
C PRO A 109 31.74 -8.72 -0.47
N SER A 110 32.23 -7.51 -0.76
CA SER A 110 31.63 -6.62 -1.75
C SER A 110 32.02 -6.96 -3.19
N LEU A 111 32.96 -7.87 -3.41
CA LEU A 111 33.46 -8.25 -4.75
C LEU A 111 32.76 -9.47 -5.34
N ILE A 112 31.43 -9.54 -5.23
CA ILE A 112 30.67 -10.55 -5.97
C ILE A 112 30.59 -10.16 -7.45
N GLN A 113 30.65 -11.16 -8.34
CA GLN A 113 30.66 -10.95 -9.78
C GLN A 113 29.35 -11.44 -10.41
N VAL A 114 28.86 -10.73 -11.43
CA VAL A 114 27.71 -11.19 -12.22
C VAL A 114 28.02 -12.55 -12.83
N GLY A 115 27.06 -13.48 -12.74
CA GLY A 115 27.25 -14.87 -13.18
C GLY A 115 27.90 -15.78 -12.14
N GLN A 116 28.39 -15.25 -11.01
CA GLN A 116 28.93 -16.05 -9.92
C GLN A 116 27.80 -16.84 -9.24
N VAL A 117 28.03 -18.13 -9.01
CA VAL A 117 27.06 -18.99 -8.32
C VAL A 117 27.39 -19.04 -6.81
N LEU A 118 26.43 -18.62 -5.99
CA LEU A 118 26.52 -18.56 -4.53
C LEU A 118 25.53 -19.54 -3.89
N THR A 119 25.98 -20.26 -2.87
CA THR A 119 25.12 -21.07 -2.01
C THR A 119 24.37 -20.16 -1.03
N ILE A 120 23.05 -20.16 -1.06
CA ILE A 120 22.21 -19.45 -0.09
C ILE A 120 21.78 -20.46 0.98
N PRO A 121 22.37 -20.44 2.17
CA PRO A 121 22.06 -21.42 3.22
C PRO A 121 20.68 -21.17 3.84
N LYS A 122 20.12 -22.17 4.50
CA LYS A 122 18.99 -21.95 5.40
C LYS A 122 19.48 -21.20 6.66
N LEU A 123 18.66 -20.32 7.21
CA LEU A 123 18.91 -19.75 8.55
C LEU A 123 18.48 -20.81 9.58
N ASP A 124 19.41 -21.19 10.45
CA ASP A 124 19.12 -22.07 11.60
C ASP A 124 18.32 -21.34 12.68
#